data_AF-A0AAW3IN22-F1
#
_entry.id   AF-A0AAW3IN22-F1
#
_cell.length_a   1.000
_cell.length_b   1.000
_cell.length_c   1.000
_cell.angle_alpha   90.00
_cell.angle_beta   90.00
_cell.angle_gamma   90.00
#
_symmetry.space_group_name_H-M   'P 1'
#
loop_
_entity.id
_entity.type
_entity.pdbx_description
1 polymer ?
#
loop_
_entity_poly.entity_id
_entity_poly.type
_entity_poly.pdbx_seq_one_letter_code
_entity_poly.pdbx_strand_id
1 'polypeptide(L)'
;MDNLPSSDLIGYIIELEKFESTTLLDQVIERAKLAGFVSDSNSVENLSKLNWIKKVTQLAESSFNLQATVDGELVELNMSTFKQLRQEREKRVNDILELLARYIIDAAPPYKG
;
A
#
# COMPACT_ATOMS: atom_id res chain seq x y z
N MET A 1 -20.94 13.34 -25.84
CA MET A 1 -20.72 12.41 -24.72
C MET A 1 -20.36 11.10 -25.35
N ASP A 2 -19.09 10.72 -25.26
CA ASP A 2 -18.63 9.46 -25.83
C ASP A 2 -19.32 8.31 -25.10
N ASN A 3 -19.97 7.42 -25.85
CA ASN A 3 -20.59 6.21 -25.31
C ASN A 3 -19.46 5.30 -24.79
N LEU A 4 -19.19 5.37 -23.48
CA LEU A 4 -18.37 4.37 -22.81
C LEU A 4 -19.03 3.00 -23.00
N PRO A 5 -18.32 2.01 -23.58
CA PRO A 5 -18.83 0.66 -23.72
C PRO A 5 -19.26 0.09 -22.37
N SER A 6 -20.37 -0.65 -22.33
CA SER A 6 -20.85 -1.27 -21.08
C SER A 6 -19.82 -2.20 -20.43
N SER A 7 -18.92 -2.81 -21.22
CA SER A 7 -17.79 -3.59 -20.71
C SER A 7 -16.83 -2.78 -19.84
N ASP A 8 -16.59 -1.53 -20.22
CA ASP A 8 -15.62 -0.66 -19.56
C ASP A 8 -16.21 -0.12 -18.25
N LEU A 9 -17.52 0.12 -18.22
CA LEU A 9 -18.25 0.45 -16.99
C LEU A 9 -18.24 -0.72 -15.99
N ILE A 10 -18.46 -1.96 -16.46
CA ILE A 10 -18.40 -3.15 -15.59
C ILE A 10 -16.98 -3.32 -15.03
N GLY A 11 -15.96 -3.21 -15.87
CA GLY A 11 -14.56 -3.29 -15.43
C GLY A 11 -14.24 -2.22 -14.39
N TYR A 12 -14.70 -1.00 -14.60
CA TYR A 12 -14.51 0.10 -13.65
C TYR A 12 -15.15 -0.17 -12.28
N ILE A 13 -16.39 -0.65 -12.27
CA ILE A 13 -17.10 -0.99 -11.02
C ILE A 13 -16.33 -2.06 -10.25
N ILE A 14 -15.86 -3.10 -10.92
CA ILE A 14 -15.06 -4.16 -10.28
C ILE A 14 -13.76 -3.60 -9.67
N GLU A 15 -13.09 -2.68 -10.36
CA GLU A 15 -11.87 -2.05 -9.84
C GLU A 15 -12.17 -1.18 -8.61
N LEU A 16 -13.28 -0.43 -8.62
CA LEU A 16 -13.70 0.40 -7.50
C LEU A 16 -14.04 -0.47 -6.29
N GLU A 17 -14.84 -1.53 -6.48
CA GLU A 17 -15.16 -2.50 -5.44
C GLU A 17 -13.89 -3.13 -4.83
N LYS A 18 -12.91 -3.48 -5.67
CA LYS A 18 -11.61 -3.99 -5.20
C LYS A 18 -10.84 -2.95 -4.39
N PHE A 19 -10.87 -1.69 -4.82
CA PHE A 19 -10.20 -0.61 -4.10
C PHE A 19 -10.85 -0.33 -2.75
N GLU A 20 -12.17 -0.37 -2.65
CA GLU A 20 -12.88 -0.16 -1.38
C GLU A 20 -12.75 -1.36 -0.43
N SER A 21 -12.68 -2.58 -0.97
CA SER A 21 -12.56 -3.81 -0.18
C SER A 21 -11.13 -4.15 0.25
N THR A 22 -10.12 -3.42 -0.22
CA THR A 22 -8.72 -3.64 0.18
C THR A 22 -8.17 -2.44 0.93
N THR A 23 -7.50 -2.70 2.05
CA THR A 23 -6.78 -1.65 2.79
C THR A 23 -5.38 -1.45 2.25
N LEU A 24 -4.73 -0.34 2.63
CA LEU A 24 -3.31 -0.13 2.36
C LEU A 24 -2.46 -1.28 2.94
N LEU A 25 -2.80 -1.72 4.16
CA LEU A 25 -2.12 -2.81 4.84
C LEU A 25 -2.23 -4.15 4.09
N ASP A 26 -3.42 -4.49 3.58
CA ASP A 26 -3.61 -5.73 2.84
C ASP A 26 -2.71 -5.78 1.60
N GLN A 27 -2.61 -4.66 0.88
CA GLN A 27 -1.78 -4.56 -0.31
C GLN A 27 -0.27 -4.62 0.01
N VAL A 28 0.16 -3.99 1.10
CA VAL A 28 1.55 -4.11 1.58
C VAL A 28 1.88 -5.56 1.96
N ILE A 29 0.99 -6.23 2.69
CA ILE A 29 1.17 -7.65 3.07
C ILE A 29 1.23 -8.53 1.83
N GLU A 30 0.32 -8.34 0.87
CA GLU A 30 0.29 -9.11 -0.38
C GLU A 30 1.62 -8.96 -1.16
N ARG A 31 2.10 -7.72 -1.36
CA ARG A 31 3.37 -7.49 -2.06
C ARG A 31 4.58 -8.01 -1.28
N ALA A 32 4.56 -7.92 0.06
CA ALA A 32 5.60 -8.50 0.90
C ALA A 32 5.63 -10.04 0.83
N LYS A 33 4.47 -10.70 0.67
CA LYS A 33 4.38 -12.14 0.39
C LYS A 33 4.95 -12.47 -0.99
N LEU A 34 4.57 -11.71 -2.02
CA LEU A 34 5.09 -11.90 -3.39
C LEU A 34 6.62 -11.75 -3.46
N ALA A 35 7.19 -10.84 -2.67
CA ALA A 35 8.64 -10.67 -2.55
C ALA A 35 9.34 -11.76 -1.70
N GLY A 36 8.59 -12.68 -1.09
CA GLY A 36 9.12 -13.71 -0.20
C GLY A 36 9.60 -13.20 1.17
N PHE A 37 9.29 -11.95 1.51
CA PHE A 37 9.66 -11.36 2.80
C PHE A 37 8.85 -11.97 3.95
N VAL A 38 7.56 -12.23 3.71
CA VAL A 38 6.65 -12.97 4.59
C VAL A 38 6.02 -14.13 3.84
N SER A 39 5.47 -15.08 4.58
CA SER A 39 4.80 -16.28 4.08
C SER A 39 3.47 -16.49 4.81
N ASP A 40 2.75 -17.56 4.46
CA ASP A 40 1.56 -18.00 5.20
C ASP A 40 1.89 -18.89 6.41
N SER A 41 3.19 -19.08 6.73
CA SER A 41 3.58 -19.89 7.89
C SER A 41 3.20 -19.21 9.20
N ASN A 42 2.75 -20.00 10.18
CA ASN A 42 2.49 -19.52 11.54
C ASN A 42 3.74 -19.55 12.44
N SER A 43 4.92 -19.38 11.85
CA SER A 43 6.18 -19.36 12.60
C SER A 43 6.32 -18.05 13.38
N VAL A 44 7.00 -18.11 14.53
CA VAL A 44 7.26 -16.92 15.36
C VAL A 44 7.96 -15.82 14.56
N GLU A 45 8.92 -16.20 13.70
CA GLU A 45 9.64 -15.27 12.83
C GLU A 45 8.68 -14.57 11.84
N ASN A 46 7.83 -15.34 11.17
CA ASN A 46 6.89 -14.78 10.20
C ASN A 46 5.84 -13.87 10.87
N LEU A 47 5.33 -14.27 12.04
CA LEU A 47 4.42 -13.44 12.85
C LEU A 47 5.08 -12.13 13.27
N SER A 48 6.36 -12.18 13.64
CA SER A 48 7.14 -10.98 13.99
C SER A 48 7.26 -10.03 12.79
N LYS A 49 7.61 -10.55 11.61
CA LYS A 49 7.67 -9.76 10.36
C LYS A 49 6.31 -9.15 10.00
N LEU A 50 5.22 -9.92 10.12
CA LEU A 50 3.86 -9.41 9.88
C LEU A 50 3.47 -8.30 10.87
N ASN A 51 3.80 -8.45 12.15
CA ASN A 51 3.56 -7.42 13.16
C ASN A 51 4.37 -6.14 12.87
N TRP A 52 5.60 -6.30 12.39
CA TRP A 52 6.42 -5.18 11.95
C TRP A 52 5.80 -4.44 10.75
N ILE A 53 5.39 -5.18 9.70
CA ILE A 53 4.68 -4.61 8.54
C ILE A 53 3.46 -3.82 9.00
N LYS A 54 2.63 -4.39 9.89
CA LYS A 54 1.45 -3.71 10.45
C LYS A 54 1.84 -2.40 11.13
N LYS A 55 2.88 -2.43 11.98
CA LYS A 55 3.30 -1.25 12.73
C LYS A 55 3.84 -0.15 11.83
N VAL A 56 4.71 -0.49 10.87
CA VAL A 56 5.28 0.48 9.92
C VAL A 56 4.19 1.06 9.04
N THR A 57 3.27 0.22 8.53
CA THR A 57 2.15 0.68 7.70
C THR A 57 1.27 1.67 8.44
N GLN A 58 0.90 1.39 9.70
CA GLN A 58 0.09 2.31 10.52
C GLN A 58 0.78 3.66 10.75
N LEU A 59 2.09 3.65 11.02
CA LEU A 59 2.86 4.88 11.23
C LEU A 59 2.98 5.68 9.92
N ALA A 60 3.27 5.00 8.80
CA ALA A 60 3.37 5.63 7.50
C ALA A 60 2.02 6.23 7.06
N GLU A 61 0.93 5.48 7.21
CA GLU A 61 -0.42 5.96 6.90
C GLU A 61 -0.80 7.19 7.74
N SER A 62 -0.49 7.17 9.03
CA SER A 62 -0.69 8.34 9.90
C SER A 62 0.12 9.54 9.43
N SER A 63 1.36 9.33 8.99
CA SER A 63 2.22 10.38 8.43
C SER A 63 1.70 10.93 7.11
N PHE A 64 1.22 10.07 6.20
CA PHE A 64 0.62 10.49 4.94
C PHE A 64 -0.64 11.32 5.16
N ASN A 65 -1.48 10.91 6.11
CA ASN A 65 -2.70 11.64 6.45
C ASN A 65 -2.39 13.00 7.09
N LEU A 66 -1.34 13.08 7.92
CA LEU A 66 -0.87 14.35 8.47
C LEU A 66 -0.40 15.28 7.35
N GLN A 67 0.40 14.78 6.41
CA GLN A 67 0.87 15.55 5.26
C GLN A 67 -0.30 16.06 4.40
N ALA A 68 -1.23 15.18 4.03
CA ALA A 68 -2.41 15.56 3.25
C ALA A 68 -3.28 16.61 3.95
N THR A 69 -3.36 16.58 5.29
CA THR A 69 -4.06 17.60 6.08
C THR A 69 -3.36 18.96 6.00
N VAL A 70 -2.03 18.99 6.03
CA VAL A 70 -1.23 20.22 5.89
C VAL A 70 -1.36 20.81 4.49
N ASP A 71 -1.36 19.95 3.46
CA ASP A 71 -1.42 20.38 2.07
C ASP A 71 -2.86 20.74 1.62
N GLY A 72 -3.87 20.42 2.43
CA GLY A 72 -5.29 20.63 2.09
C GLY A 72 -5.82 19.65 1.05
N GLU A 73 -5.14 18.53 0.81
CA GLU A 73 -5.41 17.56 -0.26
C GLU A 73 -6.34 16.42 0.17
N LEU A 74 -7.48 16.74 0.80
CA LEU A 74 -8.51 15.74 1.08
C LEU A 74 -9.33 15.47 -0.19
N VAL A 75 -8.83 14.55 -1.01
CA VAL A 75 -9.51 14.14 -2.26
C VAL A 75 -10.58 13.09 -1.94
N GLU A 76 -11.85 13.44 -2.15
CA GLU A 76 -12.96 12.51 -2.04
C GLU A 76 -12.95 11.48 -3.18
N LEU A 77 -13.35 10.24 -2.87
CA LEU A 77 -13.49 9.17 -3.85
C LEU A 77 -14.72 9.38 -4.73
N ASN A 78 -14.50 9.60 -6.02
CA ASN A 78 -15.52 9.66 -7.05
C ASN A 78 -14.95 9.18 -8.39
N MET A 79 -15.77 9.21 -9.45
CA MET A 79 -15.38 8.69 -10.76
C MET A 79 -14.15 9.39 -11.37
N SER A 80 -14.01 10.70 -11.17
CA SER A 80 -12.91 11.48 -11.76
C SER A 80 -11.63 11.39 -10.91
N THR A 81 -11.74 11.20 -9.60
CA THR A 81 -10.61 11.13 -8.67
C THR A 81 -10.10 9.70 -8.43
N PHE A 82 -10.89 8.67 -8.72
CA PHE A 82 -10.53 7.27 -8.48
C PHE A 82 -9.17 6.88 -9.05
N LYS A 83 -8.88 7.26 -10.30
CA LYS A 83 -7.61 6.96 -10.94
C LYS A 83 -6.43 7.56 -10.17
N GLN A 84 -6.57 8.80 -9.70
CA GLN A 84 -5.55 9.47 -8.89
C GLN A 84 -5.39 8.78 -7.54
N LEU A 85 -6.51 8.47 -6.86
CA LEU A 85 -6.49 7.79 -5.55
C LEU A 85 -5.88 6.38 -5.64
N ARG A 86 -6.10 5.66 -6.74
CA ARG A 86 -5.46 4.37 -7.02
C ARG A 86 -3.95 4.50 -7.17
N GLN A 87 -3.49 5.47 -7.97
CA GLN A 87 -2.06 5.74 -8.16
C GLN A 87 -1.39 6.17 -6.86
N GLU A 88 -2.05 7.02 -6.08
CA GLU A 88 -1.57 7.47 -4.78
C GLU A 88 -1.47 6.30 -3.79
N ARG A 89 -2.47 5.42 -3.73
CA ARG A 89 -2.39 4.22 -2.90
C ARG A 89 -1.24 3.32 -3.32
N GLU A 90 -1.06 3.07 -4.61
CA GLU A 90 0.05 2.26 -5.12
C GLU A 90 1.42 2.87 -4.77
N LYS A 91 1.55 4.20 -4.88
CA LYS A 91 2.75 4.92 -4.45
C LYS A 91 2.99 4.70 -2.95
N ARG A 92 1.99 4.90 -2.10
CA ARG A 92 2.10 4.68 -0.65
C ARG A 92 2.51 3.26 -0.30
N VAL A 93 1.98 2.25 -1.00
CA VAL A 93 2.41 0.85 -0.83
C VAL A 93 3.91 0.71 -1.13
N ASN A 94 4.38 1.27 -2.24
CA ASN A 94 5.79 1.20 -2.62
C ASN A 94 6.69 1.93 -1.62
N ASP A 95 6.30 3.12 -1.16
CA ASP A 95 7.05 3.89 -0.18
C ASP A 95 7.19 3.11 1.14
N ILE A 96 6.13 2.43 1.59
CA ILE A 96 6.17 1.56 2.78
C ILE A 96 7.10 0.37 2.59
N LEU A 97 7.05 -0.30 1.43
CA LEU A 97 7.94 -1.42 1.12
C LEU A 97 9.40 -0.97 1.07
N GLU A 98 9.67 0.22 0.54
CA GLU A 98 11.01 0.80 0.52
C GLU A 98 11.50 1.11 1.95
N LEU A 99 10.64 1.68 2.81
CA LEU A 99 10.97 1.90 4.23
C LEU A 99 11.31 0.58 4.94
N LEU A 100 10.54 -0.47 4.69
CA LEU A 100 10.79 -1.80 5.24
C LEU A 100 12.13 -2.39 4.75
N ALA A 101 12.44 -2.23 3.47
CA ALA A 101 13.70 -2.71 2.89
C ALA A 101 14.91 -1.93 3.41
N ARG A 102 14.82 -0.59 3.47
CA ARG A 102 15.90 0.29 3.97
C ARG A 102 16.23 0.01 5.42
N TYR A 103 15.24 -0.22 6.28
CA TYR A 103 15.48 -0.56 7.68
C TYR A 103 16.41 -1.79 7.84
N ILE A 104 16.29 -2.78 6.94
CA ILE A 104 17.15 -3.97 6.96
C ILE A 104 18.57 -3.63 6.49
N ILE A 105 18.70 -2.81 5.46
CA ILE A 105 20.00 -2.36 4.92
C ILE A 105 20.74 -1.53 5.97
N ASP A 106 20.07 -0.58 6.61
CA ASP A 106 20.67 0.31 7.61
C ASP A 106 21.02 -0.41 8.92
N ALA A 107 20.30 -1.49 9.25
CA ALA A 107 20.60 -2.35 10.38
C ALA A 107 21.73 -3.36 10.11
N ALA A 108 22.07 -3.60 8.84
CA ALA A 108 23.17 -4.50 8.49
C ALA A 108 24.51 -3.80 8.81
N PRO A 109 25.40 -4.41 9.61
CA PRO A 109 26.70 -3.82 9.87
C PRO A 109 27.45 -3.63 8.56
N PRO A 110 28.15 -2.49 8.36
CA PRO A 110 28.90 -2.27 7.13
C PRO A 110 29.91 -3.39 6.96
N TYR A 111 29.82 -4.11 5.86
CA TYR A 111 30.77 -5.17 5.52
C TYR A 111 32.16 -4.53 5.38
N LYS A 112 33.02 -4.76 6.39
CA LYS A 112 34.44 -4.41 6.29
C LYS A 112 35.09 -5.43 5.37
N GLY A 113 35.27 -5.06 4.10
CA GLY A 113 36.24 -5.70 3.22
C GLY A 113 37.67 -5.44 3.68
#